data_AF-Q9X9H6-F1
#
_entry.id   AF-Q9X9H6-F1
#
_cell.length_a   1.000
_cell.length_b   1.000
_cell.length_c   1.000
_cell.angle_alpha   90.00
_cell.angle_beta   90.00
_cell.angle_gamma   90.00
#
_symmetry.space_group_name_H-M   'P 1'
#
loop_
_entity.id
_entity.type
_entity.pdbx_description
1 polymer ?
#
loop_
_entity_poly.entity_id
_entity_poly.type
_entity_poly.pdbx_seq_one_letter_code
_entity_poly.pdbx_strand_id
1 'polypeptide(L)'
;MVWDSLYPTKNQLNHLCEILFKYFSLSRMGNGAVKSASQLHTRLRSVMNHESDLKLIDDEYSYWVKRNSNYTADDAVQVIFDFKRNLVSYNLPKIILAINDVQKLIFSRFNYTFGDYTSFSHALEAHFEIPTLVTLEEFGIPMQISKKITKLANVTVDDDIDEALEKIKKFSEEKRISNLLDDFEISLLKNVVYFI
;
A
#
# COMPACT_ATOMS: atom_id res chain seq x y z
N MET A 1 1.95 -12.54 -19.47
CA MET A 1 0.83 -13.38 -18.95
C MET A 1 -0.46 -12.60 -19.10
N VAL A 2 -1.59 -13.27 -19.31
CA VAL A 2 -2.89 -12.58 -19.39
C VAL A 2 -3.51 -12.54 -18.00
N TRP A 3 -3.82 -11.34 -17.54
CA TRP A 3 -4.45 -11.09 -16.26
C TRP A 3 -4.98 -9.65 -16.22
N ASP A 4 -6.25 -9.49 -15.85
CA ASP A 4 -6.97 -8.23 -15.90
C ASP A 4 -7.73 -7.91 -14.59
N SER A 5 -7.63 -8.78 -13.57
CA SER A 5 -8.35 -8.57 -12.32
C SER A 5 -7.55 -7.71 -11.34
N LEU A 6 -8.20 -7.24 -10.27
CA LEU A 6 -7.53 -6.48 -9.22
C LEU A 6 -6.47 -7.32 -8.46
N TYR A 7 -6.74 -8.62 -8.29
CA TYR A 7 -5.88 -9.52 -7.51
C TYR A 7 -5.26 -10.61 -8.40
N PRO A 8 -3.92 -10.66 -8.54
CA PRO A 8 -3.26 -11.68 -9.32
C PRO A 8 -3.28 -13.01 -8.58
N THR A 9 -3.32 -14.10 -9.34
CA THR A 9 -3.01 -15.43 -8.81
C THR A 9 -1.56 -15.46 -8.31
N LYS A 10 -1.25 -16.44 -7.44
CA LYS A 10 0.12 -16.66 -6.95
C LYS A 10 1.14 -16.75 -8.09
N ASN A 11 0.81 -17.46 -9.16
CA ASN A 11 1.72 -17.67 -10.30
C ASN A 11 1.92 -16.38 -11.11
N GLN A 12 0.86 -15.60 -11.32
CA GLN A 12 0.94 -14.30 -11.99
C GLN A 12 1.80 -13.32 -11.19
N LEU A 13 1.57 -13.21 -9.87
CA LEU A 13 2.36 -12.33 -9.01
C LEU A 13 3.83 -12.76 -8.96
N ASN A 14 4.11 -14.06 -8.85
CA ASN A 14 5.48 -14.58 -8.91
C ASN A 14 6.17 -14.20 -10.23
N HIS A 15 5.50 -14.41 -11.36
CA HIS A 15 6.07 -14.08 -12.66
C HIS A 15 6.36 -12.58 -12.81
N LEU A 16 5.45 -11.72 -12.33
CA LEU A 16 5.68 -10.28 -12.28
C LEU A 16 6.90 -9.94 -11.42
N CYS A 17 7.02 -10.53 -10.23
CA CYS A 17 8.16 -10.32 -9.33
C CYS A 17 9.49 -10.74 -9.97
N GLU A 18 9.50 -11.85 -10.72
CA GLU A 18 10.68 -12.31 -11.47
C GLU A 18 11.08 -11.32 -12.57
N ILE A 19 10.11 -10.83 -13.36
CA ILE A 19 10.38 -9.81 -14.40
C ILE A 19 10.95 -8.54 -13.75
N LEU A 20 10.25 -8.06 -12.72
CA LEU A 20 10.63 -6.85 -12.00
C LEU A 20 12.05 -6.95 -11.44
N PHE A 21 12.39 -8.06 -10.79
CA PHE A 21 13.71 -8.22 -10.16
C PHE A 21 14.82 -8.50 -11.18
N LYS A 22 14.53 -9.23 -12.26
CA LYS A 22 15.52 -9.61 -13.27
C LYS A 22 15.88 -8.46 -14.21
N TYR A 23 14.89 -7.65 -14.59
CA TYR A 23 15.07 -6.62 -15.62
C TYR A 23 15.09 -5.19 -15.07
N PHE A 24 14.64 -4.98 -13.83
CA PHE A 24 14.66 -3.66 -13.19
C PHE A 24 15.51 -3.72 -11.92
N SER A 25 16.30 -2.68 -11.67
CA SER A 25 17.23 -2.61 -10.54
C SER A 25 16.51 -2.32 -9.20
N LEU A 26 15.49 -3.13 -8.87
CA LEU A 26 14.60 -2.89 -7.74
C LEU A 26 15.32 -2.79 -6.40
N SER A 27 16.34 -3.61 -6.16
CA SER A 27 17.12 -3.53 -4.92
C SER A 27 17.76 -2.16 -4.72
N ARG A 28 18.17 -1.49 -5.80
CA ARG A 28 18.74 -0.13 -5.72
C ARG A 28 17.63 0.91 -5.49
N MET A 29 16.50 0.76 -6.19
CA MET A 29 15.35 1.67 -6.09
C MET A 29 14.70 1.65 -4.71
N GLY A 30 14.69 0.50 -4.04
CA GLY A 30 14.15 0.33 -2.69
C GLY A 30 15.20 0.43 -1.59
N ASN A 31 16.37 1.01 -1.83
CA ASN A 31 17.43 1.15 -0.83
C ASN A 31 17.81 -0.17 -0.11
N GLY A 32 17.84 -1.28 -0.86
CA GLY A 32 18.15 -2.61 -0.31
C GLY A 32 17.00 -3.28 0.44
N ALA A 33 15.81 -2.67 0.51
CA ALA A 33 14.66 -3.22 1.22
C ALA A 33 14.17 -4.56 0.66
N VAL A 34 14.42 -4.84 -0.61
CA VAL A 34 14.09 -6.11 -1.27
C VAL A 34 15.32 -6.68 -1.97
N LYS A 35 15.68 -7.92 -1.65
CA LYS A 35 16.89 -8.61 -2.08
C LYS A 35 16.63 -9.80 -3.02
N SER A 36 15.38 -10.17 -3.25
CA SER A 36 15.01 -11.22 -4.22
C SER A 36 13.56 -11.08 -4.72
N ALA A 37 13.24 -11.71 -5.84
CA ALA A 37 11.88 -11.82 -6.36
C ALA A 37 10.93 -12.53 -5.36
N SER A 38 11.42 -13.55 -4.65
CA SER A 38 10.65 -14.25 -3.60
C SER A 38 10.30 -13.33 -2.43
N GLN A 39 11.26 -12.51 -1.99
CA GLN A 39 11.02 -11.53 -0.94
C GLN A 39 10.02 -10.46 -1.41
N LEU A 40 10.15 -10.00 -2.66
CA LEU A 40 9.19 -9.07 -3.27
C LEU A 40 7.77 -9.64 -3.26
N HIS A 41 7.61 -10.89 -3.70
CA HIS A 41 6.32 -11.58 -3.74
C HIS A 41 5.65 -11.62 -2.37
N THR A 42 6.40 -12.05 -1.35
CA THR A 42 5.89 -12.13 0.03
C THR A 42 5.45 -10.76 0.53
N ARG A 43 6.28 -9.72 0.34
CA ARG A 43 5.93 -8.37 0.78
C ARG A 43 4.76 -7.76 0.03
N LEU A 44 4.65 -7.98 -1.28
CA LEU A 44 3.47 -7.54 -2.04
C LEU A 44 2.20 -8.23 -1.55
N ARG A 45 2.27 -9.53 -1.23
CA ARG A 45 1.15 -10.23 -0.60
C ARG A 45 0.77 -9.64 0.76
N SER A 46 1.74 -9.30 1.59
CA SER A 46 1.48 -8.64 2.86
C SER A 46 0.73 -7.31 2.69
N VAL A 47 1.11 -6.49 1.70
CA VAL A 47 0.39 -5.25 1.36
C VAL A 47 -1.03 -5.55 0.88
N MET A 48 -1.19 -6.49 -0.06
CA MET A 48 -2.50 -6.89 -0.59
C MET A 48 -3.45 -7.45 0.49
N ASN A 49 -2.89 -8.03 1.56
CA ASN A 49 -3.63 -8.60 2.68
C ASN A 49 -3.81 -7.61 3.85
N HIS A 50 -3.40 -6.35 3.70
CA HIS A 50 -3.49 -5.31 4.73
C HIS A 50 -2.81 -5.70 6.05
N GLU A 51 -1.67 -6.40 5.99
CA GLU A 51 -0.90 -6.68 7.19
C GLU A 51 -0.41 -5.37 7.84
N SER A 52 -0.47 -5.31 9.18
CA SER A 52 -0.09 -4.10 9.90
C SER A 52 1.40 -3.82 9.81
N ASP A 53 1.78 -2.54 9.80
CA ASP A 53 3.18 -2.13 9.74
C ASP A 53 3.99 -2.73 10.90
N LEU A 54 3.41 -2.80 12.10
CA LEU A 54 4.02 -3.45 13.26
C LEU A 54 4.36 -4.91 12.98
N LYS A 55 3.43 -5.68 12.39
CA LYS A 55 3.68 -7.08 12.03
C LYS A 55 4.81 -7.22 11.03
N LEU A 56 4.85 -6.35 10.00
CA LEU A 56 5.90 -6.38 8.98
C LEU A 56 7.28 -6.07 9.58
N ILE A 57 7.34 -5.11 10.50
CA ILE A 57 8.56 -4.74 11.21
C ILE A 57 9.02 -5.89 12.11
N ASP A 58 8.11 -6.49 12.87
CA ASP A 58 8.41 -7.63 13.75
C ASP A 58 8.91 -8.84 12.97
N ASP A 59 8.28 -9.15 11.83
CA ASP A 59 8.67 -10.26 10.95
C ASP A 59 10.06 -10.02 10.34
N GLU A 60 10.37 -8.80 9.88
CA GLU A 60 11.68 -8.42 9.35
C GLU A 60 12.78 -8.48 10.43
N TYR A 61 12.52 -7.89 11.59
CA TYR A 61 13.45 -7.90 12.73
C TYR A 61 13.74 -9.32 13.20
N SER A 62 12.69 -10.11 13.43
CA SER A 62 12.80 -11.51 13.89
C SER A 62 13.55 -12.40 12.90
N TYR A 63 13.49 -12.09 11.60
CA TYR A 63 14.22 -12.80 10.56
C TYR A 63 15.71 -12.46 10.58
N TRP A 64 16.08 -11.18 10.70
CA TRP A 64 17.47 -10.74 10.57
C TRP A 64 18.28 -10.80 11.85
N VAL A 65 17.70 -10.56 13.02
CA VAL A 65 18.43 -10.59 14.30
C VAL A 65 19.06 -11.97 14.57
N LYS A 66 18.41 -13.05 14.08
CA LYS A 66 18.90 -14.43 14.15
C LYS A 66 20.14 -14.68 13.29
N ARG A 67 20.41 -13.83 12.30
CA ARG A 67 21.49 -13.95 11.31
C ARG A 67 22.57 -12.90 11.51
N ASN A 68 22.22 -11.77 12.11
CA ASN A 68 23.10 -10.67 12.45
C ASN A 68 22.65 -10.09 13.78
N SER A 69 23.40 -10.38 14.85
CA SER A 69 23.10 -9.91 16.20
C SER A 69 23.13 -8.39 16.36
N ASN A 70 23.79 -7.68 15.42
CA ASN A 70 23.85 -6.22 15.42
C ASN A 70 22.69 -5.57 14.67
N TYR A 71 21.79 -6.36 14.06
CA TYR A 71 20.61 -5.84 13.38
C TYR A 71 19.60 -5.34 14.42
N THR A 72 19.20 -4.10 14.29
CA THR A 72 18.36 -3.40 15.27
C THR A 72 16.90 -3.34 14.84
N ALA A 73 16.02 -2.97 15.76
CA ALA A 73 14.62 -2.67 15.43
C ALA A 73 14.52 -1.48 14.47
N ASP A 74 15.39 -0.48 14.62
CA ASP A 74 15.42 0.70 13.74
C ASP A 74 15.76 0.31 12.29
N ASP A 75 16.67 -0.65 12.09
CA ASP A 75 16.97 -1.17 10.76
C ASP A 75 15.74 -1.83 10.11
N ALA A 76 14.95 -2.57 10.91
CA ALA A 76 13.72 -3.21 10.43
C ALA A 76 12.66 -2.18 10.05
N VAL A 77 12.46 -1.17 10.91
CA VAL A 77 11.59 -0.03 10.67
C VAL A 77 11.98 0.64 9.35
N GLN A 78 13.25 1.01 9.19
CA GLN A 78 13.74 1.68 8.00
C GLN A 78 13.49 0.85 6.74
N VAL A 79 13.79 -0.46 6.76
CA VAL A 79 13.61 -1.34 5.61
C VAL A 79 12.13 -1.49 5.20
N ILE A 80 11.22 -1.59 6.16
CA ILE A 80 9.78 -1.71 5.85
C ILE A 80 9.23 -0.40 5.28
N PHE A 81 9.60 0.74 5.86
CA PHE A 81 9.15 2.04 5.36
C PHE A 81 9.80 2.41 4.02
N ASP A 82 11.08 2.05 3.78
CA ASP A 82 11.72 2.22 2.46
C ASP A 82 11.04 1.36 1.40
N PHE A 83 10.61 0.14 1.74
CA PHE A 83 9.83 -0.70 0.83
C PHE A 83 8.48 -0.05 0.48
N LYS A 84 7.70 0.36 1.48
CA LYS A 84 6.38 0.97 1.22
C LYS A 84 6.52 2.26 0.43
N ARG A 85 7.34 3.19 0.90
CA ARG A 85 7.48 4.53 0.30
C ARG A 85 8.13 4.49 -1.09
N ASN A 86 9.29 3.84 -1.22
CA ASN A 86 10.05 3.93 -2.46
C ASN A 86 9.55 2.91 -3.49
N LEU A 87 9.21 1.69 -3.08
CA LEU A 87 8.78 0.66 -4.01
C LEU A 87 7.28 0.68 -4.24
N VAL A 88 6.47 0.49 -3.20
CA VAL A 88 5.01 0.31 -3.32
C VAL A 88 4.33 1.60 -3.83
N SER A 89 4.63 2.75 -3.23
CA SER A 89 4.00 4.03 -3.58
C SER A 89 4.58 4.73 -4.81
N TYR A 90 5.68 4.22 -5.40
CA TYR A 90 6.38 4.98 -6.43
C TYR A 90 7.00 4.14 -7.55
N ASN A 91 8.06 3.38 -7.27
CA ASN A 91 8.81 2.72 -8.34
C ASN A 91 8.02 1.57 -8.98
N LEU A 92 7.33 0.74 -8.18
CA LEU A 92 6.62 -0.42 -8.70
C LEU A 92 5.44 -0.03 -9.59
N PRO A 93 4.52 0.88 -9.20
CA PRO A 93 3.41 1.27 -10.07
C PRO A 93 3.88 1.76 -11.43
N LYS A 94 4.89 2.65 -11.46
CA LYS A 94 5.47 3.17 -12.70
C LYS A 94 6.03 2.07 -13.60
N ILE A 95 6.78 1.14 -13.03
CA ILE A 95 7.39 0.04 -13.80
C ILE A 95 6.32 -0.94 -14.28
N ILE A 96 5.32 -1.24 -13.45
CA ILE A 96 4.23 -2.16 -13.81
C ILE A 96 3.42 -1.60 -14.98
N LEU A 97 3.11 -0.30 -14.98
CA LEU A 97 2.44 0.37 -16.11
C LEU A 97 3.31 0.34 -17.37
N ALA A 98 4.62 0.57 -17.26
CA ALA A 98 5.52 0.45 -18.40
C ALA A 98 5.55 -0.99 -18.97
N ILE A 99 5.56 -2.02 -18.11
CA ILE A 99 5.46 -3.42 -18.52
C ILE A 99 4.13 -3.69 -19.22
N ASN A 100 3.03 -3.16 -18.68
CA ASN A 100 1.70 -3.26 -19.26
C ASN A 100 1.65 -2.71 -20.68
N ASP A 101 2.19 -1.50 -20.89
CA ASP A 101 2.20 -0.84 -22.20
C ASP A 101 3.07 -1.59 -23.23
N VAL A 102 4.27 -2.03 -22.81
CA VAL A 102 5.17 -2.82 -23.67
C VAL A 102 4.51 -4.14 -24.05
N GLN A 103 3.93 -4.85 -23.09
CA GLN A 103 3.21 -6.11 -23.34
C GLN A 103 2.07 -5.89 -24.33
N LYS A 104 1.18 -4.90 -24.07
CA LYS A 104 0.05 -4.57 -24.93
C LYS A 104 0.50 -4.28 -26.36
N LEU A 105 1.54 -3.46 -26.53
CA LEU A 105 2.10 -3.11 -27.84
C LEU A 105 2.65 -4.34 -28.59
N ILE A 106 3.50 -5.13 -27.94
CA ILE A 106 4.17 -6.26 -28.60
C ILE A 106 3.18 -7.36 -28.91
N PHE A 107 2.31 -7.74 -27.95
CA PHE A 107 1.39 -8.86 -28.14
C PHE A 107 0.35 -8.55 -29.21
N SER A 108 -0.15 -7.31 -29.26
CA SER A 108 -1.07 -6.87 -30.33
C SER A 108 -0.44 -7.00 -31.72
N ARG A 109 0.86 -6.69 -31.88
CA ARG A 109 1.55 -6.83 -33.18
C ARG A 109 1.63 -8.27 -33.68
N PHE A 110 1.61 -9.24 -32.77
CA PHE A 110 1.70 -10.67 -33.10
C PHE A 110 0.37 -11.43 -32.90
N ASN A 111 -0.75 -10.72 -32.71
CA ASN A 111 -2.07 -11.30 -32.42
C ASN A 111 -2.09 -12.24 -31.20
N TYR A 112 -1.28 -11.94 -30.18
CA TYR A 112 -1.32 -12.63 -28.89
C TYR A 112 -2.27 -11.94 -27.92
N THR A 113 -2.86 -12.72 -27.03
CA THR A 113 -3.65 -12.20 -25.91
C THR A 113 -2.75 -11.55 -24.88
N PHE A 114 -3.17 -10.40 -24.37
CA PHE A 114 -2.43 -9.58 -23.42
C PHE A 114 -3.30 -9.27 -22.20
N GLY A 115 -2.67 -9.01 -21.04
CA GLY A 115 -3.38 -8.58 -19.83
C GLY A 115 -3.45 -7.07 -19.64
N ASP A 116 -4.17 -6.64 -18.60
CA ASP A 116 -4.27 -5.27 -18.12
C ASP A 116 -3.90 -5.17 -16.64
N TYR A 117 -2.72 -4.61 -16.34
CA TYR A 117 -2.21 -4.49 -14.98
C TYR A 117 -2.55 -3.16 -14.32
N THR A 118 -3.36 -2.31 -14.98
CA THR A 118 -3.63 -0.94 -14.54
C THR A 118 -4.33 -0.91 -13.18
N SER A 119 -5.40 -1.70 -13.01
CA SER A 119 -6.16 -1.74 -11.75
C SER A 119 -5.30 -2.18 -10.57
N PHE A 120 -4.47 -3.22 -10.75
CA PHE A 120 -3.52 -3.65 -9.73
C PHE A 120 -2.47 -2.59 -9.42
N SER A 121 -1.95 -1.92 -10.45
CA SER A 121 -0.92 -0.89 -10.27
C SER A 121 -1.43 0.27 -9.43
N HIS A 122 -2.62 0.78 -9.73
CA HIS A 122 -3.23 1.86 -8.95
C HIS A 122 -3.60 1.42 -7.53
N ALA A 123 -4.13 0.19 -7.38
CA ALA A 123 -4.39 -0.34 -6.05
C ALA A 123 -3.10 -0.50 -5.24
N LEU A 124 -2.01 -0.98 -5.87
CA LEU A 124 -0.72 -1.09 -5.20
C LEU A 124 -0.17 0.27 -4.76
N GLU A 125 -0.26 1.29 -5.62
CA GLU A 125 0.13 2.67 -5.29
C GLU A 125 -0.64 3.20 -4.07
N ALA A 126 -1.94 2.91 -4.01
CA ALA A 126 -2.83 3.18 -2.88
C ALA A 126 -2.67 2.21 -1.69
N HIS A 127 -1.66 1.31 -1.69
CA HIS A 127 -1.46 0.27 -0.68
C HIS A 127 -2.66 -0.67 -0.46
N PHE A 128 -3.50 -0.82 -1.49
CA PHE A 128 -4.78 -1.51 -1.51
C PHE A 128 -5.86 -0.87 -0.62
N GLU A 129 -5.59 0.31 -0.04
CA GLU A 129 -6.52 0.98 0.86
C GLU A 129 -7.78 1.49 0.13
N ILE A 130 -8.85 1.70 0.90
CA ILE A 130 -10.09 2.27 0.35
C ILE A 130 -9.90 3.74 -0.07
N PRO A 131 -10.63 4.22 -1.10
CA PRO A 131 -10.48 5.59 -1.61
C PRO A 131 -10.61 6.68 -0.54
N THR A 132 -11.50 6.51 0.44
CA THR A 132 -11.68 7.46 1.54
C THR A 132 -10.40 7.63 2.35
N LEU A 133 -9.65 6.56 2.61
CA LEU A 133 -8.40 6.65 3.37
C LEU A 133 -7.34 7.45 2.63
N VAL A 134 -7.22 7.22 1.32
CA VAL A 134 -6.31 7.96 0.44
C VAL A 134 -6.70 9.44 0.42
N THR A 135 -7.99 9.74 0.29
CA THR A 135 -8.52 11.11 0.28
C THR A 135 -8.21 11.85 1.59
N LEU A 136 -8.36 11.19 2.74
CA LEU A 136 -8.01 11.78 4.04
C LEU A 136 -6.49 12.05 4.17
N GLU A 137 -5.66 11.19 3.59
CA GLU A 137 -4.21 11.39 3.53
C GLU A 137 -3.84 12.58 2.65
N GLU A 138 -4.51 12.76 1.51
CA GLU A 138 -4.37 13.93 0.64
C GLU A 138 -4.81 15.23 1.33
N PHE A 139 -5.79 15.17 2.24
CA PHE A 139 -6.17 16.30 3.11
C PHE A 139 -5.20 16.53 4.28
N GLY A 140 -4.14 15.74 4.39
CA GLY A 140 -3.07 15.93 5.36
C GLY A 140 -3.26 15.18 6.68
N ILE A 141 -4.23 14.26 6.78
CA ILE A 141 -4.31 13.35 7.93
C ILE A 141 -3.37 12.17 7.69
N PRO A 142 -2.41 11.89 8.59
CA PRO A 142 -1.58 10.71 8.47
C PRO A 142 -2.41 9.42 8.33
N MET A 143 -2.06 8.54 7.39
CA MET A 143 -2.80 7.31 7.06
C MET A 143 -3.21 6.48 8.29
N GLN A 144 -2.36 6.39 9.32
CA GLN A 144 -2.70 5.64 10.55
C GLN A 144 -3.86 6.28 11.33
N ILE A 145 -3.91 7.61 11.37
CA ILE A 145 -5.01 8.35 11.99
C ILE A 145 -6.27 8.22 11.12
N SER A 146 -6.14 8.30 9.78
CA SER A 146 -7.24 8.04 8.84
C SER A 146 -7.86 6.66 9.05
N LYS A 147 -7.04 5.60 9.21
CA LYS A 147 -7.50 4.24 9.52
C LYS A 147 -8.23 4.14 10.86
N LYS A 148 -7.72 4.84 11.87
CA LYS A 148 -8.35 4.89 13.19
C LYS A 148 -9.72 5.58 13.12
N ILE A 149 -9.78 6.76 12.50
CA ILE A 149 -11.00 7.57 12.35
C ILE A 149 -12.06 6.80 11.56
N THR A 150 -11.72 6.30 10.37
CA THR A 150 -12.67 5.55 9.51
C THR A 150 -13.23 4.32 10.22
N LYS A 151 -12.39 3.58 10.95
CA LYS A 151 -12.84 2.44 11.77
C LYS A 151 -13.81 2.88 12.88
N LEU A 152 -13.52 3.97 13.59
CA LEU A 152 -14.38 4.48 14.65
C LEU A 152 -15.71 5.06 14.11
N ALA A 153 -15.65 5.68 12.94
CA ALA A 153 -16.80 6.24 12.23
C ALA A 153 -17.63 5.17 11.46
N ASN A 154 -17.22 3.90 11.50
CA ASN A 154 -17.85 2.79 10.76
C ASN A 154 -17.95 3.04 9.25
N VAL A 155 -16.88 3.60 8.67
CA VAL A 155 -16.70 3.70 7.23
C VAL A 155 -16.35 2.31 6.67
N THR A 156 -17.00 1.92 5.59
CA THR A 156 -16.86 0.63 4.92
C THR A 156 -16.38 0.82 3.47
N VAL A 157 -16.00 -0.29 2.82
CA VAL A 157 -15.56 -0.28 1.41
C VAL A 157 -16.72 0.07 0.46
N ASP A 158 -17.96 -0.19 0.88
CA ASP A 158 -19.17 0.06 0.09
C ASP A 158 -19.63 1.52 0.17
N ASP A 159 -19.10 2.30 1.13
CA ASP A 159 -19.41 3.71 1.24
C ASP A 159 -18.69 4.47 0.11
N ASP A 160 -19.43 5.30 -0.60
CA ASP A 160 -18.79 6.30 -1.45
C ASP A 160 -18.12 7.40 -0.61
N ILE A 161 -17.40 8.30 -1.29
CA ILE A 161 -16.64 9.35 -0.62
C ILE A 161 -17.58 10.26 0.19
N ASP A 162 -18.75 10.63 -0.34
CA ASP A 162 -19.67 11.54 0.34
C ASP A 162 -20.28 10.88 1.59
N GLU A 163 -20.72 9.63 1.48
CA GLU A 163 -21.22 8.84 2.60
C GLU A 163 -20.16 8.67 3.70
N ALA A 164 -18.92 8.38 3.30
CA ALA A 164 -17.82 8.21 4.24
C ALA A 164 -17.46 9.52 4.95
N LEU A 165 -17.42 10.64 4.24
CA LEU A 165 -17.16 11.97 4.81
C LEU A 165 -18.29 12.40 5.75
N GLU A 166 -19.55 12.12 5.42
CA GLU A 166 -20.69 12.35 6.32
C GLU A 166 -20.56 11.54 7.63
N LYS A 167 -20.18 10.27 7.55
CA LYS A 167 -19.97 9.43 8.74
C LYS A 167 -18.87 9.98 9.63
N ILE A 168 -17.76 10.42 9.02
CA ILE A 168 -16.63 11.04 9.75
C ILE A 168 -17.06 12.35 10.40
N LYS A 169 -17.84 13.19 9.70
CA LYS A 169 -18.37 14.45 10.23
C LYS A 169 -19.30 14.21 11.42
N LYS A 170 -20.26 13.28 11.30
CA LYS A 170 -21.16 12.88 12.40
C LYS A 170 -20.36 12.36 13.60
N PHE A 171 -19.38 11.48 13.35
CA PHE A 171 -18.48 10.99 14.39
C PHE A 171 -17.73 12.12 15.07
N SER A 172 -17.29 13.15 14.34
CA SER A 172 -16.54 14.30 14.86
C SER A 172 -17.34 15.25 15.79
N GLU A 173 -18.66 15.15 15.77
CA GLU A 173 -19.57 15.92 16.61
C GLU A 173 -19.95 15.16 17.90
N GLU A 174 -19.60 13.88 18.01
CA GLU A 174 -19.92 13.07 19.17
C GLU A 174 -19.13 13.48 20.41
N LYS A 175 -19.83 13.60 21.55
CA LYS A 175 -19.18 13.92 22.84
C LYS A 175 -18.15 12.88 23.31
N ARG A 176 -18.13 11.69 22.73
CA ARG A 176 -17.28 10.56 23.15
C ARG A 176 -15.90 10.56 22.48
N ILE A 177 -15.65 11.40 21.49
CA ILE A 177 -14.38 11.39 20.74
C ILE A 177 -13.18 11.64 21.64
N SER A 178 -13.32 12.51 22.65
CA SER A 178 -12.25 12.82 23.61
C SER A 178 -11.78 11.61 24.43
N ASN A 179 -12.55 10.52 24.44
CA ASN A 179 -12.18 9.27 25.11
C ASN A 179 -11.50 8.27 24.16
N LEU A 180 -11.54 8.52 22.85
CA LEU A 180 -11.12 7.59 21.79
C LEU A 180 -9.90 8.12 21.01
N LEU A 181 -9.79 9.43 20.90
CA LEU A 181 -8.70 10.14 20.24
C LEU A 181 -8.00 11.07 21.22
N ASP A 182 -6.69 11.24 21.05
CA ASP A 182 -5.94 12.24 21.80
C ASP A 182 -6.13 13.67 21.23
N ASP A 183 -5.63 14.67 21.95
CA ASP A 183 -5.80 16.08 21.57
C ASP A 183 -5.20 16.41 20.19
N PHE A 184 -4.12 15.73 19.81
CA PHE A 184 -3.47 15.92 18.52
C PHE A 184 -4.30 15.32 17.38
N GLU A 185 -4.75 14.07 17.54
CA GLU A 185 -5.64 13.39 16.60
C GLU A 185 -6.96 14.16 16.42
N ILE A 186 -7.54 14.70 17.50
CA ILE A 186 -8.74 15.53 17.45
C ILE A 186 -8.48 16.82 16.67
N SER A 187 -7.32 17.45 16.86
CA SER A 187 -6.97 18.68 16.12
C SER A 187 -6.92 18.44 14.62
N LEU A 188 -6.35 17.30 14.18
CA LEU A 188 -6.28 16.91 12.77
C LEU A 188 -7.68 16.64 12.20
N LEU A 189 -8.51 15.87 12.93
CA LEU A 189 -9.87 15.58 12.50
C LEU A 189 -10.69 16.86 12.32
N LYS A 190 -10.62 17.79 13.27
CA LYS A 190 -11.34 19.07 13.19
C LYS A 190 -10.90 19.93 12.01
N ASN A 191 -9.60 19.94 11.69
CA ASN A 191 -9.09 20.68 10.54
C ASN A 191 -9.70 20.16 9.25
N VAL A 192 -9.81 18.83 9.09
CA VAL A 192 -10.40 18.26 7.87
C VAL A 192 -11.91 18.45 7.80
N VAL A 193 -12.63 18.28 8.91
CA VAL A 193 -14.08 18.55 8.97
C VAL A 193 -14.41 20.01 8.67
N TYR A 194 -13.50 20.95 8.93
CA TYR A 194 -13.71 22.35 8.52
C TYR A 194 -13.75 22.53 6.99
N PHE A 195 -13.06 21.69 6.23
CA PHE A 195 -13.02 21.74 4.76
C PHE A 195 -14.09 20.87 4.08
N ILE A 196 -14.85 20.09 4.85
CA ILE A 196 -15.95 19.20 4.41
C ILE A 196 -17.31 19.77 4.82
#